data_AF-A0A2G9T5Z6-F1
#
_entry.id   AF-A0A2G9T5Z6-F1
#
_cell.length_a   1.000
_cell.length_b   1.000
_cell.length_c   1.000
_cell.angle_alpha   90.00
_cell.angle_beta   90.00
_cell.angle_gamma   90.00
#
_symmetry.space_group_name_H-M   'P 1'
#
loop_
_entity.id
_entity.type
_entity.pdbx_description
1 polymer ?
#
loop_
_entity_poly.entity_id
_entity_poly.type
_entity_poly.pdbx_seq_one_letter_code
_entity_poly.pdbx_strand_id
1 'polypeptide(L)'
;NPDRDWCAVRVGETPQERVNVISELLSKHMDYKDRFLKGCIYAQKTSELFLKYIERTSSGTGVHNRLDSERIMRMKSDLRERQSKILELWTKKKKQLDRCQQFVLMDATRHVLVDWLCGEGERRLSEFLGKGVADAATLEDFHTFKLAVKEERAKIQTLLCMAGPIRDEAKQHAADIADCMDDVRLRFEKFSRRVAECETLLRGGKPIPVSCAHLDAVRRFSKPSE
;
A
#
# COMPACT_ATOMS: atom_id res chain seq x y z
N ASN A 1 12.68 -15.72 -8.07
CA ASN A 1 13.53 -15.28 -6.95
C ASN A 1 12.62 -14.80 -5.83
N PRO A 2 12.34 -15.63 -4.81
CA PRO A 2 11.44 -15.30 -3.70
C PRO A 2 11.95 -14.13 -2.83
N ASP A 3 13.25 -13.84 -2.90
CA ASP A 3 13.93 -12.81 -2.10
C ASP A 3 14.12 -11.48 -2.84
N ARG A 4 13.50 -11.31 -4.02
CA ARG A 4 13.61 -10.04 -4.75
C ARG A 4 12.79 -8.97 -4.02
N ASP A 5 13.48 -7.99 -3.47
CA ASP A 5 12.85 -6.78 -2.95
C ASP A 5 12.38 -5.91 -4.13
N TRP A 6 11.06 -5.88 -4.33
CA TRP A 6 10.44 -5.04 -5.35
C TRP A 6 10.25 -3.60 -4.86
N CYS A 7 10.31 -3.39 -3.55
CA CYS A 7 10.13 -2.12 -2.86
C CYS A 7 11.42 -1.31 -2.73
N ALA A 8 12.58 -1.90 -3.05
CA ALA A 8 13.89 -1.29 -2.86
C ALA A 8 14.02 0.05 -3.58
N VAL A 9 14.53 1.05 -2.85
CA VAL A 9 14.75 2.41 -3.36
C VAL A 9 15.85 2.40 -4.41
N ARG A 10 15.58 2.97 -5.59
CA ARG A 10 16.59 3.17 -6.63
C ARG A 10 17.09 4.61 -6.62
N VAL A 11 18.36 4.79 -6.94
CA VAL A 11 18.98 6.12 -6.97
C VAL A 11 18.27 7.01 -8.00
N GLY A 12 17.77 8.17 -7.56
CA GLY A 12 17.09 9.15 -8.40
C GLY A 12 15.60 8.87 -8.66
N GLU A 13 15.03 7.80 -8.09
CA GLU A 13 13.61 7.47 -8.26
C GLU A 13 12.76 8.16 -7.20
N THR A 14 11.71 8.87 -7.63
CA THR A 14 10.77 9.52 -6.72
C THR A 14 9.82 8.51 -6.07
N PRO A 15 9.24 8.84 -4.90
CA PRO A 15 8.27 7.97 -4.25
C PRO A 15 7.07 7.63 -5.14
N GLN A 16 6.59 8.59 -5.95
CA GLN A 16 5.47 8.40 -6.86
C GLN A 16 5.82 7.50 -8.05
N GLU A 17 7.04 7.60 -8.59
CA GLU A 17 7.50 6.72 -9.66
C GLU A 17 7.52 5.25 -9.19
N ARG A 18 7.95 4.98 -7.96
CA ARG A 18 7.88 3.61 -7.39
C ARG A 18 6.46 3.08 -7.32
N VAL A 19 5.49 3.91 -6.92
CA VAL A 19 4.06 3.55 -6.92
C VAL A 19 3.63 3.14 -8.33
N ASN A 20 4.03 3.90 -9.34
CA ASN A 20 3.68 3.63 -10.73
C ASN A 20 4.33 2.32 -11.23
N VAL A 21 5.60 2.09 -10.92
CA VAL A 21 6.33 0.87 -11.28
C VAL A 21 5.67 -0.37 -10.68
N ILE A 22 5.34 -0.36 -9.39
CA ILE A 22 4.66 -1.50 -8.75
C ILE A 22 3.27 -1.71 -9.34
N SER A 23 2.52 -0.65 -9.59
CA SER A 23 1.19 -0.74 -10.20
C SER A 23 1.24 -1.33 -11.61
N GLU A 24 2.24 -0.97 -12.41
CA GLU A 24 2.47 -1.55 -13.73
C GLU A 24 2.84 -3.04 -13.63
N LEU A 25 3.72 -3.41 -12.69
CA LEU A 25 4.08 -4.82 -12.44
C LEU A 25 2.86 -5.65 -12.04
N LEU A 26 1.98 -5.10 -11.19
CA LEU A 26 0.75 -5.76 -10.78
C LEU A 26 -0.22 -5.93 -11.95
N SER A 27 -0.36 -4.90 -12.79
CA SER A 27 -1.18 -4.95 -14.01
C SER A 27 -0.68 -6.03 -14.98
N LYS A 28 0.61 -6.02 -15.33
CA LYS A 28 1.24 -7.06 -16.17
C LYS A 28 1.07 -8.45 -15.57
N HIS A 29 1.20 -8.57 -14.25
CA HIS A 29 0.99 -9.83 -13.54
C HIS A 29 -0.46 -10.35 -13.66
N MET A 30 -1.46 -9.48 -13.66
CA MET A 30 -2.86 -9.87 -13.85
C MET A 30 -3.17 -10.23 -15.31
N ASP A 31 -2.65 -9.45 -16.28
CA ASP A 31 -2.80 -9.73 -17.70
C ASP A 31 -2.18 -11.09 -18.08
N TYR A 32 -0.96 -11.37 -17.60
CA TYR A 32 -0.33 -12.68 -17.83
C TYR A 32 -1.14 -13.81 -17.20
N LYS A 33 -1.81 -13.59 -16.06
CA LYS A 33 -2.64 -14.61 -15.40
C LYS A 33 -3.85 -14.96 -16.25
N ASP A 34 -4.52 -13.93 -16.76
CA ASP A 34 -5.68 -14.06 -17.62
C ASP A 34 -5.32 -14.80 -18.91
N ARG A 35 -4.21 -14.43 -19.57
CA ARG A 35 -3.71 -15.13 -20.78
C ARG A 35 -3.38 -16.59 -20.49
N PHE A 36 -2.73 -16.87 -19.37
CA PHE A 36 -2.44 -18.23 -18.94
C PHE A 36 -3.73 -19.04 -18.74
N LEU A 37 -4.71 -18.50 -18.02
CA LEU A 37 -6.01 -19.16 -17.79
C LEU A 37 -6.75 -19.44 -19.10
N LYS A 38 -6.77 -18.48 -20.04
CA LYS A 38 -7.34 -18.67 -21.38
C LYS A 38 -6.65 -19.82 -22.12
N GLY A 39 -5.32 -19.89 -22.07
CA GLY A 39 -4.55 -21.02 -22.63
C GLY A 39 -4.89 -22.35 -21.98
N CYS A 40 -5.02 -22.39 -20.65
CA CYS A 40 -5.41 -23.59 -19.90
C CYS A 40 -6.81 -24.08 -20.27
N ILE A 41 -7.78 -23.17 -20.36
CA ILE A 41 -9.15 -23.48 -20.78
C ILE A 41 -9.16 -24.04 -22.20
N TYR A 42 -8.41 -23.41 -23.12
CA TYR A 42 -8.29 -23.88 -24.49
C TYR A 42 -7.73 -25.31 -24.55
N ALA A 43 -6.60 -25.58 -23.87
CA ALA A 43 -5.99 -26.90 -23.84
C ALA A 43 -6.93 -27.97 -23.26
N GLN A 44 -7.70 -27.65 -22.22
CA GLN A 44 -8.68 -28.56 -21.61
C GLN A 44 -9.83 -28.88 -22.57
N LYS A 45 -10.44 -27.85 -23.18
CA LYS A 45 -11.51 -28.03 -24.17
C LYS A 45 -11.05 -28.86 -25.37
N THR A 46 -9.87 -28.56 -25.90
CA THR A 46 -9.29 -29.29 -27.04
C THR A 46 -9.04 -30.75 -26.67
N SER A 47 -8.48 -31.03 -25.48
CA SER A 47 -8.28 -32.41 -25.00
C SER A 47 -9.60 -33.18 -24.87
N GLU A 48 -10.67 -32.52 -24.40
CA GLU A 48 -12.01 -33.12 -24.31
C GLU A 48 -12.64 -33.41 -25.66
N LEU A 49 -12.44 -32.53 -26.64
CA LEU A 49 -12.88 -32.76 -28.01
C LEU A 49 -12.16 -33.96 -28.63
N PHE A 50 -10.85 -34.09 -28.43
CA PHE A 50 -10.08 -35.26 -28.89
C PHE A 50 -10.55 -36.56 -28.25
N LEU A 51 -10.76 -36.59 -26.93
CA LEU A 51 -11.29 -37.78 -26.25
C LEU A 51 -12.65 -38.21 -26.80
N LYS A 52 -13.57 -37.25 -26.98
CA LYS A 52 -14.90 -37.50 -27.58
C LYS A 52 -14.81 -37.95 -29.04
N TYR A 53 -13.79 -37.54 -29.77
CA TYR A 53 -13.58 -37.99 -31.15
C TYR A 53 -13.14 -39.45 -31.18
N ILE A 54 -12.12 -39.81 -30.37
CA ILE A 54 -11.63 -41.19 -30.24
C ILE A 54 -12.77 -42.13 -29.83
N GLU A 55 -13.58 -41.73 -28.86
CA GLU A 55 -14.73 -42.53 -28.40
C GLU A 55 -15.72 -42.83 -29.54
N ARG A 56 -16.01 -41.85 -30.41
CA ARG A 56 -16.93 -42.02 -31.54
C ARG A 56 -16.36 -42.84 -32.69
N THR A 57 -15.04 -42.82 -32.89
CA THR A 57 -14.38 -43.59 -33.96
C THR A 57 -13.99 -45.01 -33.55
N SER A 58 -14.25 -45.40 -32.30
CA SER A 58 -13.80 -46.66 -31.71
C SER A 58 -14.52 -47.93 -32.17
N SER A 59 -15.56 -47.84 -33.02
CA SER A 59 -16.44 -48.95 -33.43
C SER A 59 -15.81 -50.06 -34.30
N GLY A 60 -14.47 -50.16 -34.38
CA GLY A 60 -13.78 -51.19 -35.18
C GLY A 60 -12.35 -51.58 -34.76
N THR A 61 -11.68 -50.78 -33.92
CA THR A 61 -10.27 -51.00 -33.48
C THR A 61 -10.14 -50.79 -31.96
N GLY A 62 -10.80 -51.64 -31.17
CA GLY A 62 -11.09 -51.40 -29.76
C GLY A 62 -9.91 -51.32 -28.77
N VAL A 63 -8.71 -51.83 -29.10
CA VAL A 63 -7.57 -51.86 -28.16
C VAL A 63 -6.67 -50.62 -28.27
N HIS A 64 -6.37 -50.15 -29.48
CA HIS A 64 -5.46 -49.01 -29.68
C HIS A 64 -6.10 -47.68 -29.22
N ASN A 65 -7.38 -47.47 -29.55
CA ASN A 65 -8.14 -46.28 -29.16
C ASN A 65 -8.29 -46.14 -27.63
N ARG A 66 -8.33 -47.27 -26.91
CA ARG A 66 -8.39 -47.28 -25.45
C ARG A 66 -7.08 -46.82 -24.82
N LEU A 67 -5.94 -47.29 -25.32
CA LEU A 67 -4.61 -46.88 -24.84
C LEU A 67 -4.34 -45.39 -25.10
N ASP A 68 -4.75 -44.88 -26.25
CA ASP A 68 -4.61 -43.46 -26.60
C ASP A 68 -5.52 -42.56 -25.74
N SER A 69 -6.75 -43.00 -25.48
CA SER A 69 -7.67 -42.32 -24.56
C SER A 69 -7.10 -42.26 -23.14
N GLU A 70 -6.61 -43.39 -22.61
CA GLU A 70 -5.96 -43.46 -21.29
C GLU A 70 -4.69 -42.59 -21.22
N ARG A 71 -3.91 -42.52 -22.31
CA ARG A 71 -2.74 -41.62 -22.40
C ARG A 71 -3.15 -40.15 -22.34
N ILE A 72 -4.16 -39.74 -23.12
CA ILE A 72 -4.65 -38.35 -23.14
C ILE A 72 -5.23 -37.97 -21.78
N MET A 73 -5.96 -38.87 -21.11
CA MET A 73 -6.48 -38.64 -19.76
C MET A 73 -5.35 -38.40 -18.75
N ARG A 74 -4.29 -39.22 -18.78
CA ARG A 74 -3.10 -39.02 -17.93
C ARG A 74 -2.43 -37.67 -18.20
N MET A 75 -2.16 -37.36 -19.47
CA MET A 75 -1.55 -36.08 -19.85
C MET A 75 -2.41 -34.87 -19.42
N LYS A 76 -3.73 -34.96 -19.54
CA LYS A 76 -4.67 -33.93 -19.06
C LYS A 76 -4.61 -33.77 -17.54
N SER A 77 -4.48 -34.88 -16.79
CA SER A 77 -4.33 -34.85 -15.33
C SER A 77 -3.03 -34.18 -14.90
N ASP A 78 -1.89 -34.61 -15.47
CA ASP A 78 -0.58 -34.03 -15.19
C ASP A 78 -0.53 -32.53 -15.52
N LEU A 79 -1.14 -32.15 -16.64
CA LEU A 79 -1.26 -30.75 -17.04
C LEU A 79 -2.06 -29.95 -16.00
N ARG A 80 -3.18 -30.49 -15.50
CA ARG A 80 -3.99 -29.84 -14.46
C ARG A 80 -3.19 -29.64 -13.17
N GLU A 81 -2.43 -30.64 -12.73
CA GLU A 81 -1.61 -30.51 -11.53
C GLU A 81 -0.55 -29.41 -11.68
N ARG A 82 0.16 -29.39 -12.81
CA ARG A 82 1.13 -28.34 -13.13
C ARG A 82 0.48 -26.96 -13.20
N GLN A 83 -0.69 -26.85 -13.80
CA GLN A 83 -1.48 -25.61 -13.84
C GLN A 83 -1.82 -25.12 -12.44
N SER A 84 -2.30 -26.00 -11.55
CA SER A 84 -2.61 -25.67 -10.15
C SER A 84 -1.37 -25.15 -9.41
N LYS A 85 -0.21 -25.80 -9.59
CA LYS A 85 1.05 -25.36 -8.97
C LYS A 85 1.49 -23.98 -9.47
N ILE A 86 1.32 -23.70 -10.77
CA ILE A 86 1.58 -22.37 -11.33
C ILE A 86 0.65 -21.32 -10.70
N LEU A 87 -0.65 -21.62 -10.54
CA LEU A 87 -1.61 -20.70 -9.93
C LEU A 87 -1.32 -20.42 -8.45
N GLU A 88 -0.83 -21.42 -7.71
CA GLU A 88 -0.38 -21.24 -6.33
C GLU A 88 0.81 -20.27 -6.26
N LEU A 89 1.83 -20.48 -7.09
CA LEU A 89 2.98 -19.59 -7.21
C LEU A 89 2.57 -18.17 -7.65
N TRP A 90 1.59 -18.08 -8.55
CA TRP A 90 1.00 -16.82 -8.98
C TRP A 90 0.39 -16.06 -7.81
N THR A 91 -0.39 -16.76 -6.98
CA THR A 91 -1.04 -16.19 -5.80
C THR A 91 -0.01 -15.70 -4.78
N LYS A 92 1.06 -16.48 -4.53
CA LYS A 92 2.18 -16.06 -3.66
C LYS A 92 2.85 -14.79 -4.18
N LYS A 93 3.15 -14.74 -5.49
CA LYS A 93 3.75 -13.56 -6.12
C LYS A 93 2.80 -12.35 -6.08
N LYS A 94 1.50 -12.53 -6.30
CA LYS A 94 0.51 -11.46 -6.19
C LYS A 94 0.52 -10.84 -4.80
N LYS A 95 0.46 -11.67 -3.76
CA LYS A 95 0.51 -11.21 -2.37
C LYS A 95 1.77 -10.40 -2.08
N GLN A 96 2.92 -10.80 -2.62
CA GLN A 96 4.17 -10.04 -2.48
C GLN A 96 4.09 -8.66 -3.17
N LEU A 97 3.53 -8.60 -4.38
CA LEU A 97 3.35 -7.33 -5.10
C LEU A 97 2.34 -6.41 -4.40
N ASP A 98 1.23 -6.95 -3.91
CA ASP A 98 0.20 -6.19 -3.18
C ASP A 98 0.81 -5.56 -1.90
N ARG A 99 1.63 -6.32 -1.15
CA ARG A 99 2.38 -5.80 0.01
C ARG A 99 3.34 -4.69 -0.39
N CYS A 100 4.09 -4.88 -1.48
CA CYS A 100 4.99 -3.83 -1.95
C CYS A 100 4.22 -2.58 -2.38
N GLN A 101 3.05 -2.74 -2.99
CA GLN A 101 2.21 -1.62 -3.38
C GLN A 101 1.75 -0.81 -2.15
N GLN A 102 1.30 -1.50 -1.10
CA GLN A 102 0.91 -0.87 0.16
C GLN A 102 2.06 -0.07 0.77
N PHE A 103 3.26 -0.65 0.81
CA PHE A 103 4.45 0.01 1.33
C PHE A 103 4.82 1.27 0.53
N VAL A 104 4.91 1.18 -0.81
CA VAL A 104 5.29 2.35 -1.63
C VAL A 104 4.23 3.45 -1.61
N LEU A 105 2.95 3.11 -1.48
CA LEU A 105 1.86 4.08 -1.31
C LEU A 105 1.95 4.79 0.04
N MET A 106 2.20 4.03 1.12
CA MET A 106 2.42 4.60 2.45
C MET A 106 3.62 5.55 2.43
N ASP A 107 4.74 5.14 1.83
CA ASP A 107 5.94 5.98 1.80
C ASP A 107 5.75 7.24 0.92
N ALA A 108 5.08 7.13 -0.22
CA ALA A 108 4.72 8.30 -1.04
C ALA A 108 3.81 9.26 -0.28
N THR A 109 2.79 8.74 0.42
CA THR A 109 1.87 9.54 1.25
C THR A 109 2.64 10.25 2.36
N ARG A 110 3.55 9.54 3.03
CA ARG A 110 4.43 10.10 4.05
C ARG A 110 5.23 11.28 3.51
N HIS A 111 5.87 11.11 2.35
CA HIS A 111 6.65 12.19 1.73
C HIS A 111 5.79 13.43 1.49
N VAL A 112 4.59 13.29 0.92
CA VAL A 112 3.67 14.42 0.71
C VAL A 112 3.31 15.13 2.02
N LEU A 113 3.03 14.39 3.10
CA LEU A 113 2.69 14.97 4.40
C LEU A 113 3.88 15.69 5.04
N VAL A 114 5.07 15.10 4.96
CA VAL A 114 6.30 15.69 5.49
C VAL A 114 6.68 16.95 4.70
N ASP A 115 6.55 16.92 3.37
CA ASP A 115 6.83 18.06 2.50
C ASP A 115 5.87 19.21 2.79
N TRP A 116 4.59 18.93 3.03
CA TRP A 116 3.64 19.95 3.47
C TRP A 116 4.00 20.53 4.84
N LEU A 117 4.33 19.67 5.82
CA LEU A 117 4.69 20.11 7.17
C LEU A 117 5.93 21.00 7.18
N CYS A 118 6.98 20.60 6.46
CA CYS A 118 8.26 21.30 6.43
C CYS A 118 8.31 22.45 5.40
N GLY A 119 7.40 22.46 4.42
CA GLY A 119 7.31 23.49 3.40
C GLY A 119 6.20 24.49 3.73
N GLU A 120 5.03 24.28 3.13
CA GLU A 120 3.92 25.23 3.16
C GLU A 120 3.40 25.49 4.59
N GLY A 121 3.23 24.43 5.39
CA GLY A 121 2.77 24.53 6.77
C GLY A 121 3.72 25.36 7.64
N GLU A 122 5.01 25.08 7.56
CA GLU A 122 6.05 25.80 8.30
C GLU A 122 6.19 27.26 7.87
N ARG A 123 6.13 27.52 6.56
CA ARG A 123 6.17 28.87 5.99
C ARG A 123 5.01 29.72 6.51
N ARG A 124 3.78 29.21 6.39
CA ARG A 124 2.57 29.89 6.86
C ARG A 124 2.61 30.13 8.37
N LEU A 125 3.03 29.14 9.15
CA LEU A 125 3.18 29.29 10.59
C LEU A 125 4.19 30.39 10.96
N SER A 126 5.32 30.45 10.25
CA SER A 126 6.33 31.48 10.45
C SER A 126 5.83 32.88 10.12
N GLU A 127 5.01 33.03 9.06
CA GLU A 127 4.36 34.30 8.71
C GLU A 127 3.44 34.80 9.83
N PHE A 128 2.65 33.91 10.44
CA PHE A 128 1.80 34.28 11.57
C PHE A 128 2.61 34.66 12.82
N LEU A 129 3.68 33.90 13.13
CA LEU A 129 4.55 34.20 14.26
C LEU A 129 5.27 35.56 14.11
N GLY A 130 5.58 35.96 12.87
CA GLY A 130 6.22 37.25 12.58
C GLY A 130 5.29 38.48 12.74
N LYS A 131 3.97 38.29 12.73
CA LYS A 131 2.98 39.40 12.78
C LYS A 131 2.70 39.93 14.19
N GLY A 132 3.00 39.18 15.25
CA GLY A 132 2.69 39.61 16.62
C GLY A 132 1.19 39.58 16.94
N VAL A 133 0.63 40.66 17.51
CA VAL A 133 -0.81 40.74 17.81
C VAL A 133 -1.60 40.93 16.52
N ALA A 134 -2.57 40.04 16.29
CA ALA A 134 -3.31 39.97 15.02
C ALA A 134 -4.46 40.97 14.94
N ASP A 135 -4.70 41.49 13.74
CA ASP A 135 -5.96 42.14 13.37
C ASP A 135 -7.04 41.10 13.02
N ALA A 136 -8.28 41.56 12.80
CA ALA A 136 -9.40 40.68 12.49
C ALA A 136 -9.16 39.81 11.24
N ALA A 137 -8.55 40.39 10.20
CA ALA A 137 -8.24 39.69 8.96
C ALA A 137 -7.20 38.57 9.18
N THR A 138 -6.14 38.84 9.95
CA THR A 138 -5.12 37.82 10.26
C THR A 138 -5.69 36.70 11.14
N LEU A 139 -6.63 36.99 12.03
CA LEU A 139 -7.31 35.96 12.84
C LEU A 139 -8.20 35.04 11.99
N GLU A 140 -8.91 35.57 10.98
CA GLU A 140 -9.68 34.75 10.04
C GLU A 140 -8.78 33.88 9.14
N ASP A 141 -7.68 34.44 8.63
CA ASP A 141 -6.69 33.67 7.85
C ASP A 141 -6.06 32.55 8.70
N PHE A 142 -5.74 32.85 9.96
CA PHE A 142 -5.23 31.86 10.90
C PHE A 142 -6.26 30.76 11.23
N HIS A 143 -7.55 31.10 11.32
CA HIS A 143 -8.61 30.10 11.46
C HIS A 143 -8.67 29.16 10.26
N THR A 144 -8.57 29.69 9.04
CA THR A 144 -8.50 28.90 7.80
C THR A 144 -7.28 27.99 7.78
N PHE A 145 -6.11 28.51 8.17
CA PHE A 145 -4.91 27.70 8.34
C PHE A 145 -5.10 26.57 9.36
N LYS A 146 -5.74 26.83 10.51
CA LYS A 146 -6.07 25.78 11.50
C LYS A 146 -6.97 24.67 10.95
N LEU A 147 -7.88 24.99 10.04
CA LEU A 147 -8.69 23.96 9.36
C LEU A 147 -7.80 23.07 8.49
N ALA A 148 -6.89 23.64 7.71
CA ALA A 148 -5.92 22.87 6.93
C ALA A 148 -5.04 21.97 7.83
N VAL A 149 -4.53 22.49 8.96
CA VAL A 149 -3.77 21.68 9.93
C VAL A 149 -4.61 20.50 10.48
N LYS A 150 -5.92 20.69 10.71
CA LYS A 150 -6.81 19.61 11.14
C LYS A 150 -7.03 18.55 10.05
N GLU A 151 -7.15 18.97 8.79
CA GLU A 151 -7.24 18.03 7.67
C GLU A 151 -5.96 17.21 7.52
N GLU A 152 -4.79 17.86 7.61
CA GLU A 152 -3.50 17.17 7.57
C GLU A 152 -3.32 16.21 8.75
N ARG A 153 -3.80 16.58 9.95
CA ARG A 153 -3.86 15.65 11.09
C ARG A 153 -4.63 14.37 10.76
N ALA A 154 -5.79 14.49 10.12
CA ALA A 154 -6.62 13.33 9.77
C ALA A 154 -5.93 12.43 8.75
N LYS A 155 -5.21 13.01 7.78
CA LYS A 155 -4.37 12.26 6.83
C LYS A 155 -3.22 11.53 7.53
N ILE A 156 -2.53 12.20 8.46
CA ILE A 156 -1.45 11.59 9.26
C ILE A 156 -1.99 10.44 10.11
N GLN A 157 -3.15 10.60 10.74
CA GLN A 157 -3.79 9.52 11.51
C GLN A 157 -4.12 8.32 10.62
N THR A 158 -4.65 8.57 9.42
CA THR A 158 -4.94 7.52 8.44
C THR A 158 -3.65 6.79 8.02
N LEU A 159 -2.58 7.53 7.72
CA LEU A 159 -1.27 6.96 7.41
C LEU A 159 -0.77 6.06 8.54
N LEU A 160 -0.83 6.53 9.79
CA LEU A 160 -0.37 5.75 10.95
C LEU A 160 -1.18 4.47 11.15
N CYS A 161 -2.50 4.53 10.98
CA CYS A 161 -3.37 3.35 11.05
C CYS A 161 -3.04 2.32 9.96
N MET A 162 -2.74 2.77 8.73
CA MET A 162 -2.39 1.88 7.63
C MET A 162 -0.99 1.28 7.78
N ALA A 163 -0.05 2.03 8.35
CA ALA A 163 1.34 1.61 8.48
C ALA A 163 1.55 0.49 9.52
N GLY A 164 0.68 0.38 10.53
CA GLY A 164 0.71 -0.70 11.53
C GLY A 164 0.64 -2.11 10.90
N PRO A 165 -0.44 -2.43 10.15
CA PRO A 165 -0.55 -3.70 9.44
C PRO A 165 0.59 -3.95 8.43
N ILE A 166 1.01 -2.90 7.71
CA ILE A 166 2.12 -3.01 6.74
C ILE A 166 3.42 -3.41 7.46
N ARG A 167 3.71 -2.79 8.61
CA ARG A 167 4.86 -3.12 9.46
C ARG A 167 4.82 -4.57 9.93
N ASP A 168 3.67 -5.03 10.42
CA ASP A 168 3.53 -6.38 10.97
C ASP A 168 3.75 -7.47 9.89
N GLU A 169 3.48 -7.14 8.62
CA GLU A 169 3.77 -8.02 7.48
C GLU A 169 5.19 -7.84 6.91
N ALA A 170 5.84 -6.71 7.19
CA ALA A 170 7.14 -6.34 6.66
C ALA A 170 8.28 -6.93 7.48
N LYS A 171 8.61 -8.20 7.25
CA LYS A 171 9.68 -8.91 7.99
C LYS A 171 10.97 -8.10 8.18
N GLN A 172 11.56 -7.60 7.10
CA GLN A 172 12.87 -6.93 7.11
C GLN A 172 12.78 -5.41 7.26
N HIS A 173 11.66 -4.81 6.84
CA HIS A 173 11.45 -3.35 6.82
C HIS A 173 10.66 -2.84 8.03
N ALA A 174 10.27 -3.71 8.98
CA ALA A 174 9.45 -3.34 10.13
C ALA A 174 10.09 -2.23 10.98
N ALA A 175 11.40 -2.29 11.21
CA ALA A 175 12.13 -1.29 11.97
C ALA A 175 12.12 0.06 11.26
N ASP A 176 12.51 0.08 9.99
CA ASP A 176 12.52 1.30 9.17
C ASP A 176 11.13 1.94 9.08
N ILE A 177 10.06 1.13 8.94
CA ILE A 177 8.68 1.64 8.93
C ILE A 177 8.33 2.27 10.28
N ALA A 178 8.70 1.63 11.40
CA ALA A 178 8.41 2.15 12.73
C ALA A 178 9.11 3.49 12.98
N ASP A 179 10.41 3.58 12.69
CA ASP A 179 11.18 4.81 12.84
C ASP A 179 10.60 5.95 11.99
N CYS A 180 10.16 5.61 10.78
CA CYS A 180 9.55 6.56 9.86
C CYS A 180 8.19 7.08 10.34
N MET A 181 7.36 6.20 10.93
CA MET A 181 6.09 6.58 11.56
C MET A 181 6.31 7.48 12.77
N ASP A 182 7.31 7.16 13.60
CA ASP A 182 7.65 7.94 14.79
C ASP A 182 8.19 9.34 14.43
N ASP A 183 9.00 9.45 13.36
CA ASP A 183 9.47 10.73 12.83
C ASP A 183 8.30 11.63 12.39
N VAL A 184 7.35 11.09 11.61
CA VAL A 184 6.16 11.84 11.17
C VAL A 184 5.32 12.31 12.36
N ARG A 185 5.11 11.42 13.34
CA ARG A 185 4.37 11.75 14.57
C ARG A 185 5.06 12.89 15.33
N LEU A 186 6.37 12.78 15.55
CA LEU A 186 7.14 13.77 16.31
C LEU A 186 7.16 15.13 15.61
N ARG A 187 7.35 15.15 14.29
CA ARG A 187 7.30 16.39 13.49
C ARG A 187 5.92 17.06 13.61
N PHE A 188 4.86 16.28 13.47
CA PHE A 188 3.50 16.81 13.56
C PHE A 188 3.16 17.32 14.97
N GLU A 189 3.60 16.62 16.03
CA GLU A 189 3.42 17.08 17.41
C GLU A 189 4.15 18.39 17.68
N LYS A 190 5.41 18.51 17.23
CA LYS A 190 6.19 19.75 17.33
C LYS A 190 5.52 20.90 16.57
N PHE A 191 5.08 20.63 15.35
CA PHE A 191 4.37 21.60 14.52
C PHE A 191 3.06 22.06 15.18
N SER A 192 2.24 21.12 15.64
CA SER A 192 0.96 21.39 16.32
C SER A 192 1.14 22.22 17.57
N ARG A 193 2.19 21.96 18.36
CA ARG A 193 2.51 22.76 19.55
C ARG A 193 2.79 24.21 19.20
N ARG A 194 3.58 24.45 18.15
CA ARG A 194 3.90 25.79 17.67
C ARG A 194 2.69 26.50 17.08
N VAL A 195 1.77 25.79 16.42
CA VAL A 195 0.48 26.35 15.99
C VAL A 195 -0.32 26.82 17.21
N ALA A 196 -0.35 26.06 18.30
CA ALA A 196 -1.03 26.46 19.53
C ALA A 196 -0.36 27.68 20.19
N GLU A 197 0.97 27.72 20.26
CA GLU A 197 1.72 28.88 20.74
C GLU A 197 1.42 30.13 19.87
N CYS A 198 1.41 29.97 18.55
CA CYS A 198 1.04 31.03 17.61
C CYS A 198 -0.37 31.57 17.89
N GLU A 199 -1.35 30.69 18.18
CA GLU A 199 -2.70 31.12 18.53
C GLU A 199 -2.73 32.00 19.79
N THR A 200 -1.94 31.66 20.81
CA THR A 200 -1.85 32.47 22.04
C THR A 200 -1.24 33.84 21.78
N LEU A 201 -0.18 33.90 20.96
CA LEU A 201 0.50 35.13 20.58
C LEU A 201 -0.39 36.07 19.77
N LEU A 202 -1.09 35.56 18.76
CA LEU A 202 -1.98 36.34 17.90
C LEU A 202 -3.14 36.96 18.70
N ARG A 203 -3.62 36.27 19.75
CA ARG A 203 -4.68 36.75 20.64
C ARG A 203 -4.17 37.70 21.74
N GLY A 204 -2.86 37.98 21.80
CA GLY A 204 -2.25 38.82 22.83
C GLY A 204 -2.22 38.17 24.23
N GLY A 205 -2.45 36.86 24.33
CA GLY A 205 -2.41 36.11 25.58
C GLY A 205 -1.00 35.67 25.96
N LYS A 206 -0.67 35.67 27.27
CA LYS A 206 0.53 34.97 27.77
C LYS A 206 0.46 33.48 27.40
N PRO A 207 1.61 32.80 27.20
CA PRO A 207 1.61 31.38 26.83
C PRO A 207 0.90 30.57 27.90
N ILE A 208 -0.26 30.00 27.56
CA ILE A 208 -0.93 29.02 28.41
C ILE A 208 -0.19 27.70 28.18
N PRO A 209 0.26 26.97 29.21
CA PRO A 209 0.78 25.63 29.03
C PRO A 209 -0.39 24.76 28.58
N VAL A 210 -0.47 24.50 27.27
CA VAL A 210 -1.50 23.64 26.70
C VAL A 210 -1.18 22.23 27.18
N SER A 211 -1.93 21.76 28.18
CA SER A 211 -1.83 20.37 28.62
C SER A 211 -2.18 19.47 27.43
N CYS A 212 -1.32 18.48 27.20
CA CYS A 212 -1.41 17.54 26.09
C CYS A 212 -2.55 16.53 26.31
N ALA A 213 -3.74 16.95 26.75
CA ALA A 213 -4.84 16.06 27.11
C ALA A 213 -5.69 15.58 25.91
N HIS A 214 -5.32 15.92 24.67
CA HIS A 214 -6.09 15.51 23.49
C HIS A 214 -5.35 14.58 22.50
N LEU A 215 -4.16 14.10 22.87
CA LEU A 215 -3.37 13.14 22.10
C LEU A 215 -3.32 11.73 22.71
N ASP A 216 -3.86 11.54 23.93
CA ASP A 216 -3.91 10.22 24.59
C ASP A 216 -4.85 9.19 23.93
N ALA A 217 -5.61 9.57 22.90
CA ALA A 217 -6.40 8.62 22.12
C ALA A 217 -5.53 7.72 21.22
N VAL A 218 -4.29 8.12 20.89
CA VAL A 218 -3.42 7.34 19.99
C VAL A 218 -2.64 6.25 20.74
N ARG A 219 -2.41 6.41 22.05
CA ARG A 219 -1.79 5.37 22.89
C ARG A 219 -2.63 4.10 23.06
N ARG A 220 -3.93 4.13 22.73
CA ARG A 220 -4.82 2.95 22.87
C ARG A 220 -4.73 1.94 21.73
N PHE A 221 -4.06 2.25 20.62
CA PHE A 221 -3.98 1.35 19.46
C PHE A 221 -2.62 0.60 19.34
N SER A 222 -1.70 0.79 20.27
CA SER A 222 -0.40 0.08 20.28
C SER A 222 -0.23 -0.92 21.44
N LYS A 223 -1.30 -1.31 22.14
CA LYS A 223 -1.22 -2.48 23.02
C LYS A 223 -1.50 -3.74 22.19
N PRO A 224 -0.56 -4.70 22.11
CA PRO A 224 -0.91 -6.04 21.68
C PRO A 224 -1.87 -6.62 22.72
N SER A 225 -2.99 -7.17 22.26
CA SER A 225 -3.78 -8.10 23.06
C SER A 225 -2.91 -9.34 23.32
N GLU A 226 -2.52 -9.54 24.57
CA GLU A 226 -2.19 -10.88 25.08
C GLU A 226 -3.38 -11.84 24.89
#